data_AF-A0A7C1FV62-F1
#
_entry.id   AF-A0A7C1FV62-F1
#
_cell.length_a   1.000
_cell.length_b   1.000
_cell.length_c   1.000
_cell.angle_alpha   90.00
_cell.angle_beta   90.00
_cell.angle_gamma   90.00
#
_symmetry.space_group_name_H-M   'P 1'
#
loop_
_entity.id
_entity.type
_entity.pdbx_description
1 polymer ?
#
loop_
_entity_poly.entity_id
_entity_poly.type
_entity_poly.pdbx_seq_one_letter_code
_entity_poly.pdbx_strand_id
1 'polypeptide(L)'
;MYLLGIDIGTTATKVILVDTEGRLLAETERPVALRSPQPGWAEEDAEKWWVNVCTAIPACLQAAQAQAEEVAAVGVSGMTPALVLLDAQGRVVRPSIQQNVITDEKLDLEWLSRLRKQEIEVIVANEKHGTFLGEGVIVKIRQNDTCF
;
A
#
# COMPACT_ATOMS: atom_id res chain seq x y z
N MET A 1 17.67 2.31 -21.84
CA MET A 1 16.26 2.22 -21.43
C MET A 1 16.16 1.20 -20.33
N TYR A 2 15.49 1.56 -19.24
CA TYR A 2 15.39 0.76 -18.03
C TYR A 2 13.94 0.58 -17.60
N LEU A 3 13.69 -0.44 -16.80
CA LEU A 3 12.39 -0.72 -16.18
C LEU A 3 12.57 -0.61 -14.66
N LEU A 4 11.67 0.13 -14.00
CA LEU A 4 11.69 0.32 -12.55
C LEU A 4 10.62 -0.57 -11.91
N GLY A 5 11.01 -1.43 -10.98
CA GLY A 5 10.09 -2.24 -10.18
C GLY A 5 9.98 -1.67 -8.77
N ILE A 6 8.77 -1.53 -8.25
CA ILE A 6 8.48 -1.10 -6.88
C ILE A 6 7.65 -2.18 -6.21
N ASP A 7 8.07 -2.65 -5.03
CA ASP A 7 7.32 -3.62 -4.22
C ASP A 7 7.02 -3.04 -2.83
N ILE A 8 5.74 -2.82 -2.52
CA ILE A 8 5.26 -2.43 -1.19
C ILE A 8 5.04 -3.69 -0.34
N GLY A 9 6.14 -4.24 0.17
CA GLY A 9 6.13 -5.43 1.03
C GLY A 9 5.78 -5.14 2.49
N THR A 10 5.52 -6.19 3.27
CA THR A 10 5.11 -6.11 4.68
C THR A 10 6.24 -5.76 5.65
N THR A 11 7.49 -5.87 5.22
CA THR A 11 8.67 -5.55 6.03
C THR A 11 9.52 -4.44 5.43
N ALA A 12 9.40 -4.22 4.12
CA ALA A 12 10.13 -3.18 3.41
C ALA A 12 9.44 -2.81 2.10
N THR A 13 9.63 -1.56 1.71
CA THR A 13 9.43 -1.09 0.34
C THR A 13 10.72 -1.32 -0.44
N LYS A 14 10.65 -2.10 -1.52
CA LYS A 14 11.81 -2.38 -2.38
C LYS A 14 11.67 -1.68 -3.72
N VAL A 15 12.80 -1.22 -4.26
CA VAL A 15 12.87 -0.64 -5.60
C VAL A 15 14.04 -1.28 -6.34
N ILE A 16 13.78 -1.79 -7.53
CA ILE A 16 14.77 -2.35 -8.44
C ILE A 16 14.80 -1.58 -9.76
N LEU A 17 15.97 -1.52 -10.37
CA LEU A 17 16.15 -1.04 -11.74
C LEU A 17 16.74 -2.18 -12.58
N VAL A 18 16.10 -2.50 -13.69
CA VAL A 18 16.56 -3.54 -14.62
C VAL A 18 16.70 -2.99 -16.05
N ASP A 19 17.57 -3.59 -16.84
CA ASP A 19 17.62 -3.32 -18.29
C ASP A 19 16.53 -4.09 -19.06
N THR A 20 16.40 -3.82 -20.36
CA THR A 20 15.41 -4.46 -21.23
C THR A 20 15.67 -5.96 -21.47
N GLU A 21 16.83 -6.47 -21.07
CA GLU A 21 17.17 -7.89 -21.10
C GLU A 21 16.91 -8.57 -19.74
N GLY A 22 16.39 -7.83 -18.76
CA GLY A 22 16.09 -8.32 -17.41
C GLY A 22 17.28 -8.36 -16.46
N ARG A 23 18.41 -7.73 -16.81
CA ARG A 23 19.57 -7.66 -15.91
C ARG A 23 19.33 -6.64 -14.80
N LEU A 24 19.57 -7.02 -13.55
CA LEU A 24 19.50 -6.12 -12.41
C LEU A 24 20.68 -5.15 -12.40
N LEU A 25 20.37 -3.86 -12.37
CA LEU A 25 21.36 -2.77 -12.34
C LEU A 25 21.54 -2.22 -10.93
N ALA A 26 20.45 -2.07 -10.18
CA ALA A 26 20.47 -1.65 -8.78
C ALA A 26 19.22 -2.12 -8.03
N GLU A 27 19.36 -2.24 -6.71
CA GLU A 27 18.27 -2.51 -5.77
C GLU A 27 18.44 -1.62 -4.54
N THR A 28 17.31 -1.13 -4.00
CA THR A 28 17.27 -0.42 -2.72
C THR A 28 16.06 -0.85 -1.93
N GLU A 29 16.14 -0.78 -0.61
CA GLU A 29 15.02 -1.04 0.27
C GLU A 29 14.89 0.02 1.37
N ARG A 30 13.66 0.19 1.87
CA ARG A 30 13.33 1.03 3.01
C ARG A 30 12.41 0.25 3.94
N PRO A 31 12.72 0.13 5.24
CA PRO A 31 11.91 -0.68 6.15
C PRO A 31 10.50 -0.08 6.32
N VAL A 32 9.55 -0.98 6.55
CA VAL A 32 8.18 -0.69 6.96
C VAL A 32 7.92 -1.45 8.26
N ALA A 33 7.21 -0.83 9.20
CA ALA A 33 6.92 -1.42 10.49
C ALA A 33 5.46 -1.85 10.57
N LEU A 34 5.23 -3.14 10.76
CA LEU A 34 3.95 -3.67 11.19
C LEU A 34 3.68 -3.26 12.63
N ARG A 35 2.51 -2.68 12.88
CA ARG A 35 2.04 -2.26 14.18
C ARG A 35 0.91 -3.18 14.62
N SER A 36 0.97 -3.65 15.86
CA SER A 36 -0.10 -4.43 16.49
C SER A 36 -0.47 -3.75 17.83
N PRO A 37 -1.29 -2.68 17.79
CA PRO A 37 -1.64 -1.94 19.01
C PRO A 37 -2.45 -2.76 20.02
N GLN A 38 -3.17 -3.77 19.54
CA GLN A 38 -3.94 -4.72 20.35
C GLN A 38 -3.73 -6.13 19.79
N PRO A 39 -3.91 -7.19 20.61
CA PRO A 39 -3.89 -8.56 20.12
C PRO A 39 -4.84 -8.76 18.93
N GLY A 40 -4.36 -9.40 17.87
CA GLY A 40 -5.11 -9.62 16.63
C GLY A 40 -5.10 -8.46 15.64
N TRP A 41 -4.57 -7.28 16.00
CA TRP A 41 -4.47 -6.16 15.08
C TRP A 41 -3.22 -6.25 14.22
N ALA A 42 -3.34 -5.83 12.96
CA ALA A 42 -2.24 -5.72 12.02
C ALA A 42 -2.40 -4.44 11.20
N GLU A 43 -1.56 -3.45 11.48
CA GLU A 43 -1.64 -2.11 10.90
C GLU A 43 -0.29 -1.65 10.33
N GLU A 44 -0.32 -0.88 9.25
CA GLU A 44 0.86 -0.19 8.71
C GLU A 44 0.54 1.27 8.39
N ASP A 45 1.55 2.12 8.29
CA ASP A 45 1.37 3.52 7.89
C ASP A 45 1.48 3.66 6.36
N ALA A 46 0.35 3.95 5.70
CA ALA A 46 0.31 4.11 4.25
C ALA A 46 1.10 5.34 3.76
N GLU A 47 1.22 6.40 4.57
CA GLU A 47 2.06 7.55 4.22
C GLU A 47 3.54 7.16 4.24
N LYS A 48 3.92 6.22 5.11
CA LYS A 48 5.29 5.70 5.16
C LYS A 48 5.66 4.94 3.88
N TRP A 49 4.72 4.21 3.27
CA TRP A 49 4.94 3.57 1.97
C TRP A 49 5.29 4.61 0.90
N TRP A 50 4.53 5.71 0.83
CA TRP A 50 4.81 6.79 -0.13
C TRP A 50 6.17 7.44 0.11
N VAL A 51 6.49 7.79 1.36
CA VAL A 51 7.81 8.34 1.74
C VAL A 51 8.94 7.38 1.36
N ASN A 52 8.75 6.08 1.58
CA ASN A 52 9.74 5.08 1.21
C ASN A 52 9.96 5.04 -0.30
N VAL A 53 8.90 5.07 -1.12
CA VAL A 53 9.03 5.15 -2.59
C VAL A 53 9.80 6.41 -3.01
N CYS A 54 9.40 7.59 -2.50
CA CYS A 54 10.04 8.86 -2.84
C CYS A 54 11.53 8.93 -2.48
N THR A 55 11.98 8.13 -1.50
CA THR A 55 13.39 8.08 -1.06
C THR A 55 14.18 6.90 -1.61
N ALA A 56 13.51 5.83 -2.03
CA ALA A 56 14.15 4.64 -2.60
C ALA A 56 14.46 4.83 -4.10
N ILE A 57 13.54 5.41 -4.87
CA ILE A 57 13.74 5.61 -6.32
C ILE A 57 15.00 6.43 -6.62
N PRO A 58 15.22 7.62 -6.03
CA PRO A 58 16.42 8.40 -6.33
C PRO A 58 17.71 7.68 -5.91
N ALA A 59 17.68 6.94 -4.80
CA ALA A 59 18.82 6.15 -4.34
C ALA A 59 19.14 4.99 -5.30
N CYS A 60 18.12 4.33 -5.86
CA CYS A 60 18.26 3.26 -6.83
C CYS A 60 18.87 3.76 -8.15
N LEU A 61 18.36 4.89 -8.68
CA LEU A 61 18.91 5.54 -9.87
C LEU A 61 20.36 5.98 -9.66
N GLN A 62 20.67 6.57 -8.50
CA GLN A 62 22.02 6.99 -8.15
C GLN A 62 22.99 5.80 -8.09
N ALA A 63 22.56 4.67 -7.50
CA ALA A 63 23.37 3.46 -7.42
C ALA A 63 23.66 2.84 -8.80
N ALA A 64 22.70 2.93 -9.73
CA ALA A 64 22.86 2.48 -11.11
C ALA A 64 23.57 3.50 -12.02
N GLN A 65 23.88 4.71 -11.51
CA GLN A 65 24.36 5.84 -12.31
C GLN A 65 23.43 6.21 -13.49
N ALA A 66 22.13 5.96 -13.32
CA ALA A 66 21.10 6.19 -14.33
C ALA A 66 20.39 7.53 -14.13
N GLN A 67 19.89 8.10 -15.22
CA GLN A 67 19.00 9.26 -15.21
C GLN A 67 17.53 8.84 -15.24
N ALA A 68 16.64 9.68 -14.71
CA ALA A 68 15.21 9.36 -14.64
C ALA A 68 14.58 9.23 -16.05
N GLU A 69 15.08 9.99 -17.01
CA GLU A 69 14.65 9.99 -18.42
C GLU A 69 14.95 8.67 -19.14
N GLU A 70 15.82 7.83 -18.58
CA GLU A 70 16.16 6.52 -19.13
C GLU A 70 15.16 5.43 -18.70
N VAL A 71 14.30 5.71 -17.71
CA VAL A 71 13.26 4.78 -17.24
C VAL A 71 12.07 4.83 -18.21
N ALA A 72 11.84 3.73 -18.91
CA ALA A 72 10.78 3.59 -19.91
C ALA A 72 9.44 3.14 -19.31
N ALA A 73 9.46 2.43 -18.18
CA ALA A 73 8.26 1.95 -17.50
C ALA A 73 8.48 1.77 -16.00
N VAL A 74 7.38 1.84 -15.24
CA VAL A 74 7.33 1.57 -13.80
C VAL A 74 6.28 0.52 -13.53
N GLY A 75 6.66 -0.57 -12.85
CA GLY A 75 5.75 -1.58 -12.32
C GLY A 75 5.65 -1.48 -10.80
N VAL A 76 4.44 -1.66 -10.25
CA VAL A 76 4.20 -1.63 -8.81
C VAL A 76 3.51 -2.92 -8.36
N SER A 77 4.08 -3.58 -7.37
CA SER A 77 3.48 -4.69 -6.63
C SER A 77 3.37 -4.33 -5.14
N GLY A 78 2.66 -5.14 -4.38
CA GLY A 78 2.63 -5.01 -2.93
C GLY A 78 1.76 -6.06 -2.26
N MET A 79 1.69 -6.00 -0.93
CA MET A 79 0.83 -6.91 -0.16
C MET A 79 -0.64 -6.66 -0.48
N THR A 80 -1.42 -7.74 -0.57
CA THR A 80 -2.87 -7.65 -0.79
C THR A 80 -3.62 -8.75 -0.01
N PRO A 81 -4.86 -8.50 0.45
CA PRO A 81 -5.51 -7.19 0.48
C PRO A 81 -4.98 -6.31 1.63
N ALA A 82 -4.89 -5.01 1.38
CA ALA A 82 -4.71 -3.99 2.42
C ALA A 82 -5.86 -2.98 2.34
N LEU A 83 -6.34 -2.52 3.50
CA LEU A 83 -7.44 -1.56 3.59
C LEU A 83 -6.91 -0.17 3.95
N VAL A 84 -6.90 0.73 2.97
CA VAL A 84 -6.58 2.15 3.16
C VAL A 84 -7.86 2.98 3.07
N LEU A 85 -8.10 3.80 4.09
CA LEU A 85 -9.26 4.68 4.18
C LEU A 85 -8.83 6.11 3.89
N LEU A 86 -9.48 6.74 2.91
CA LEU A 86 -9.22 8.13 2.55
C LEU A 86 -10.43 9.01 2.86
N ASP A 87 -10.16 10.26 3.26
CA ASP A 87 -11.18 11.29 3.32
C ASP A 87 -11.48 11.86 1.93
N ALA A 88 -12.46 12.76 1.83
CA ALA A 88 -12.84 13.42 0.58
C ALA A 88 -11.72 14.30 -0.04
N GLN A 89 -10.60 14.51 0.65
CA GLN A 89 -9.42 15.21 0.15
C GLN A 89 -8.29 14.22 -0.24
N GLY A 90 -8.54 12.91 -0.18
CA GLY A 90 -7.55 11.88 -0.48
C GLY A 90 -6.52 11.67 0.63
N ARG A 91 -6.76 12.16 1.85
CA ARG A 91 -5.83 12.01 2.98
C ARG A 91 -6.11 10.73 3.74
N VAL A 92 -5.04 10.07 4.20
CA VAL A 92 -5.14 8.84 5.00
C VAL A 92 -5.82 9.16 6.33
N VAL A 93 -6.94 8.48 6.62
CA VAL A 93 -7.77 8.74 7.81
C VAL A 93 -7.20 8.03 9.05
N ARG A 94 -6.53 6.89 8.85
CA ARG A 94 -5.89 6.07 9.88
C ARG A 94 -4.89 5.09 9.25
N PRO A 95 -4.05 4.39 10.04
CA PRO A 95 -3.17 3.34 9.52
C PRO A 95 -3.89 2.35 8.60
N SER A 96 -3.23 1.78 7.61
CA SER A 96 -3.78 0.72 6.75
C SER A 96 -4.02 -0.56 7.55
N ILE A 97 -5.13 -1.28 7.31
CA ILE A 97 -5.34 -2.63 7.89
C ILE A 97 -4.72 -3.67 6.97
N GLN A 98 -3.91 -4.55 7.54
CA GLN A 98 -3.21 -5.58 6.80
C GLN A 98 -3.99 -6.90 6.76
N GLN A 99 -3.76 -7.71 5.72
CA GLN A 99 -4.37 -9.02 5.48
C GLN A 99 -4.28 -10.02 6.65
N ASN A 100 -3.31 -9.85 7.55
CA ASN A 100 -3.07 -10.72 8.71
C ASN A 100 -3.79 -10.27 9.99
N VAL A 101 -4.71 -9.30 9.88
CA VAL A 101 -5.62 -8.95 10.99
C VAL A 101 -6.50 -10.16 11.34
N ILE A 102 -6.66 -10.42 12.64
CA ILE A 102 -7.58 -11.44 13.14
C ILE A 102 -8.90 -10.73 13.45
N THR A 103 -9.92 -10.95 12.63
CA THR A 103 -11.24 -10.35 12.84
C THR A 103 -12.15 -11.23 13.70
N ASP A 104 -12.76 -10.65 14.73
CA ASP A 104 -13.96 -11.18 15.37
C ASP A 104 -15.04 -10.08 15.44
N GLU A 105 -16.31 -10.43 15.71
CA GLU A 105 -17.43 -9.45 15.74
C GLU A 105 -17.18 -8.28 16.71
N LYS A 106 -16.42 -8.50 17.80
CA LYS A 106 -16.14 -7.45 18.78
C LYS A 106 -15.09 -6.48 18.24
N LEU A 107 -14.10 -6.98 17.53
CA LEU A 107 -13.12 -6.16 16.82
C LEU A 107 -13.86 -5.27 15.81
N ASP A 108 -14.68 -5.84 14.93
CA ASP A 108 -15.40 -5.05 13.93
C ASP A 108 -16.20 -3.89 14.56
N LEU A 109 -16.93 -4.14 15.66
CA LEU A 109 -17.68 -3.10 16.37
C LEU A 109 -16.80 -2.03 17.04
N GLU A 110 -15.69 -2.41 17.67
CA GLU A 110 -14.75 -1.45 18.26
C GLU A 110 -14.09 -0.59 17.17
N TRP A 111 -13.75 -1.20 16.04
CA TRP A 111 -13.16 -0.54 14.88
C TRP A 111 -14.11 0.46 14.23
N LEU A 112 -15.35 0.03 13.98
CA LEU A 112 -16.40 0.88 13.42
C LEU A 112 -16.75 2.06 14.35
N SER A 113 -16.71 1.85 15.68
CA SER A 113 -16.98 2.92 16.64
C SER A 113 -15.97 4.07 16.58
N ARG A 114 -14.73 3.80 16.11
CA ARG A 114 -13.65 4.80 15.98
C ARG A 114 -13.72 5.59 14.67
N LEU A 115 -14.40 5.06 13.67
CA LEU A 115 -14.75 5.78 12.45
C LEU A 115 -15.94 6.69 12.75
N ARG A 116 -15.66 7.91 13.24
CA ARG A 116 -16.68 8.96 13.42
C ARG A 116 -17.50 9.10 12.12
N LYS A 117 -18.81 9.36 12.22
CA LYS A 117 -19.76 9.59 11.10
C LYS A 117 -19.18 10.55 10.03
N GLN A 118 -18.37 10.02 9.13
CA GLN A 118 -17.70 10.73 8.05
C GLN A 118 -17.92 9.90 6.79
N GLU A 119 -18.05 10.58 5.65
CA GLU A 119 -17.99 9.90 4.36
C GLU A 119 -16.56 9.40 4.17
N ILE A 120 -16.40 8.08 4.07
CA ILE A 120 -15.10 7.42 3.94
C ILE A 120 -15.05 6.76 2.57
N GLU A 121 -14.07 7.14 1.76
CA GLU A 121 -13.73 6.45 0.52
C GLU A 121 -12.80 5.27 0.85
N VAL A 122 -13.13 4.10 0.30
CA VAL A 122 -12.38 2.86 0.57
C VAL A 122 -11.70 2.40 -0.70
N ILE A 123 -10.37 2.33 -0.65
CA ILE A 123 -9.55 1.74 -1.70
C ILE A 123 -9.21 0.31 -1.29
N VAL A 124 -9.66 -0.66 -2.08
CA VAL A 124 -9.25 -2.06 -1.97
C VAL A 124 -8.41 -2.40 -3.19
N ALA A 125 -7.15 -2.79 -2.96
CA ALA A 125 -6.33 -3.36 -4.02
C ALA A 125 -6.81 -4.79 -4.31
N ASN A 126 -7.61 -4.95 -5.37
CA ASN A 126 -8.17 -6.19 -5.96
C ASN A 126 -9.54 -6.73 -5.45
N GLU A 127 -10.20 -7.54 -6.30
CA GLU A 127 -11.58 -8.03 -6.12
C GLU A 127 -11.81 -8.81 -4.82
N LYS A 128 -12.95 -8.52 -4.18
CA LYS A 128 -13.44 -9.16 -2.95
C LYS A 128 -13.55 -10.68 -3.12
N HIS A 129 -12.88 -11.42 -2.23
CA HIS A 129 -13.40 -12.69 -1.73
C HIS A 129 -13.59 -12.58 -0.21
N GLY A 130 -14.84 -12.44 0.22
CA GLY A 130 -15.27 -12.73 1.60
C GLY A 130 -15.09 -11.63 2.66
N THR A 131 -16.24 -11.17 3.17
CA THR A 131 -16.53 -10.63 4.53
C THR A 131 -15.53 -9.68 5.17
N PHE A 132 -15.77 -8.36 5.08
CA PHE A 132 -15.06 -7.39 5.92
C PHE A 132 -15.89 -6.23 6.48
N LEU A 133 -17.21 -6.17 6.24
CA LEU A 133 -17.97 -4.97 6.62
C LEU A 133 -19.39 -5.34 7.07
N GLY A 134 -19.62 -5.25 8.39
CA GLY A 134 -20.93 -5.28 9.02
C GLY A 134 -21.78 -4.06 8.67
N GLU A 135 -23.08 -4.14 8.96
CA GLU A 135 -24.08 -3.11 8.68
C GLU A 135 -23.77 -1.80 9.45
N GLY A 136 -23.68 -0.66 8.73
CA GLY A 136 -23.60 0.67 9.35
C GLY A 136 -22.61 1.67 8.74
N VAL A 137 -21.68 1.22 7.87
CA VAL A 137 -20.78 2.12 7.14
C VAL A 137 -21.20 2.20 5.67
N ILE A 138 -21.54 3.41 5.22
CA ILE A 138 -21.68 3.69 3.79
C ILE A 138 -20.28 3.73 3.20
N VAL A 139 -19.83 2.59 2.70
CA VAL A 139 -18.55 2.43 2.02
C VAL A 139 -18.78 2.73 0.55
N LYS A 140 -18.27 3.86 0.06
CA LYS A 140 -18.18 4.11 -1.37
C LYS A 140 -16.93 3.41 -1.88
N ILE A 141 -17.11 2.20 -2.39
CA ILE A 141 -16.04 1.43 -3.05
C ILE A 141 -15.90 2.03 -4.45
N ARG A 142 -14.76 2.67 -4.71
CA ARG A 142 -14.37 3.00 -6.08
C ARG A 142 -13.51 1.85 -6.59
N GLN A 143 -14.06 1.02 -7.47
CA GLN A 143 -13.22 0.13 -8.26
C GLN A 143 -12.34 1.03 -9.14
N ASN A 144 -11.02 0.83 -9.07
CA ASN A 144 -10.14 1.39 -10.09
C ASN A 144 -10.41 0.58 -11.35
N ASP A 145 -11.19 1.15 -12.27
CA ASP A 145 -11.28 0.70 -13.65
C ASP A 145 -9.92 0.95 -14.32
N THR A 146 -8.95 0.09 -14.03
CA THR A 146 -7.75 -0.04 -14.86
C THR A 146 -7.58 -1.52 -15.17
N CYS A 147 -8.34 -1.96 -16.17
CA CYS A 147 -7.84 -2.94 -17.13
C CYS A 147 -6.51 -2.42 -17.66
N PHE A 148 -5.46 -3.22 -17.51
CA PHE A 148 -4.36 -3.24 -18.47
C PHE A 148 -4.70 -4.27 -19.55
#